data_AF-A0A0Q9PQE0-F1
#
_entry.id   AF-A0A0Q9PQE0-F1
#
_cell.length_a   1.000
_cell.length_b   1.000
_cell.length_c   1.000
_cell.angle_alpha   90.00
_cell.angle_beta   90.00
_cell.angle_gamma   90.00
#
_symmetry.space_group_name_H-M   'P 1'
#
loop_
_entity.id
_entity.type
_entity.pdbx_description
1 polymer ?
#
loop_
_entity_poly.entity_id
_entity_poly.type
_entity_poly.pdbx_seq_one_letter_code
_entity_poly.pdbx_strand_id
1 'polypeptide(L)'
;MKHKDPELGTRRPPWPRAAVWAPLAVLLVVPIVVWASFFSGPGPSDGAAEPASSETAEPPDSDGSGRGGAASGEDDAGSGKDARGGDPVASDGASAQAALDKSVKRFRAAQRRLAARVSEQLEARSQPVSFKVASFNVLGDSHTGPGGRPGVPDASPRMDMAIATLRNNGVDVVGFQEFESTQHNMFVSRAGEYSLYPGLSLGTKSVRFNIAWRSSMFRLVEAHTLSIPYAGGSRIEMPVILLESTSTGRRAWFANFHNPADTANLGQNGRWRAEAAGIEIAHLTALRQDGDYPVIVTGDFNERAEIFCRFTASGVFSAAAGGSTGPACAPPSGMQVDWIFGSTGVTFADYAVTDTGQASDHEMVQAEATLTEVE
;
A
#
# COMPACT_ATOMS: atom_id res chain seq x y z
N MET A 1 11.71 53.29 34.20
CA MET A 1 10.80 52.27 34.74
C MET A 1 11.09 50.96 34.04
N LYS A 2 11.46 49.92 34.80
CA LYS A 2 11.82 48.58 34.30
C LYS A 2 10.55 47.72 34.18
N HIS A 3 10.27 47.20 32.99
CA HIS A 3 9.33 46.09 32.73
C HIS A 3 10.04 45.21 31.69
N LYS A 4 10.74 44.12 32.05
CA LYS A 4 10.30 42.77 32.48
C LYS A 4 9.39 42.09 31.46
N ASP A 5 10.01 41.28 30.61
CA ASP A 5 9.37 40.30 29.71
C ASP A 5 8.57 39.25 30.50
N PRO A 6 7.43 38.77 29.96
CA PRO A 6 6.79 37.57 30.45
C PRO A 6 7.33 36.33 29.73
N GLU A 7 8.00 35.45 30.50
CA GLU A 7 8.23 34.05 30.13
C GLU A 7 6.89 33.32 30.05
N LEU A 8 6.52 32.83 28.86
CA LEU A 8 5.44 31.88 28.68
C LEU A 8 6.00 30.46 28.76
N GLY A 9 5.92 29.89 29.96
CA GLY A 9 6.17 28.48 30.21
C GLY A 9 5.03 27.62 29.66
N THR A 10 5.35 26.76 28.69
CA THR A 10 4.47 25.65 28.29
C THR A 10 5.03 24.35 28.86
N ARG A 11 4.46 23.93 29.99
CA ARG A 11 4.61 22.57 30.53
C ARG A 11 4.00 21.58 29.54
N ARG A 12 4.82 20.69 28.99
CA ARG A 12 4.34 19.52 28.24
C ARG A 12 3.83 18.46 29.22
N PRO A 13 2.69 17.79 28.95
CA PRO A 13 2.24 16.66 29.76
C PRO A 13 3.17 15.44 29.54
N PRO A 14 3.40 14.61 30.58
CA PRO A 14 4.19 13.39 30.43
C PRO A 14 3.37 12.35 29.65
N TRP A 15 3.91 11.92 28.51
CA TRP A 15 3.38 10.77 27.78
C TRP A 15 3.64 9.49 28.59
N PRO A 16 2.64 8.60 28.74
CA PRO A 16 2.83 7.35 29.46
C PRO A 16 3.72 6.42 28.64
N ARG A 17 4.85 6.02 29.23
CA ARG A 17 5.67 4.88 28.80
C ARG A 17 4.88 3.60 29.08
N ALA A 18 4.09 3.16 28.11
CA ALA A 18 3.46 1.84 28.14
C ALA A 18 4.01 0.98 26.99
N ALA A 19 4.88 0.05 27.38
CA ALA A 19 5.09 -1.28 26.78
C ALA A 19 5.31 -1.39 25.26
N VAL A 20 6.54 -1.10 24.82
CA VAL A 20 7.12 -1.73 23.63
C VAL A 20 7.87 -2.98 24.07
N TRP A 21 7.14 -4.09 24.23
CA TRP A 21 7.70 -5.46 24.26
C TRP A 21 6.65 -6.40 23.68
N ALA A 22 6.45 -6.36 22.36
CA ALA A 22 5.63 -7.32 21.65
C ALA A 22 5.92 -7.48 20.13
N PRO A 23 7.19 -7.42 19.67
CA PRO A 23 7.54 -8.23 18.50
C PRO A 23 8.75 -9.15 18.68
N LEU A 24 9.51 -9.02 19.77
CA LEU A 24 10.67 -9.90 20.03
C LEU A 24 10.28 -11.32 20.45
N ALA A 25 9.08 -11.52 21.01
CA ALA A 25 8.62 -12.85 21.42
C ALA A 25 8.27 -13.75 20.22
N VAL A 26 7.84 -13.20 19.08
CA VAL A 26 7.49 -14.00 17.89
C VAL A 26 8.74 -14.36 17.07
N LEU A 27 9.75 -13.49 17.04
CA LEU A 27 11.02 -13.75 16.33
C LEU A 27 11.96 -14.72 17.06
N LEU A 28 11.81 -14.93 18.37
CA LEU A 28 12.60 -15.93 19.11
C LEU A 28 11.95 -17.32 19.12
N VAL A 29 10.63 -17.42 19.03
CA VAL A 29 9.94 -18.72 19.09
C VAL A 29 10.19 -19.57 17.83
N VAL A 30 10.28 -18.96 16.65
CA VAL A 30 10.50 -19.69 15.39
C VAL A 30 11.90 -20.35 15.33
N PRO A 31 13.03 -19.67 15.59
CA PRO A 31 14.34 -20.32 15.58
C PRO A 31 14.51 -21.32 16.74
N ILE A 32 13.89 -21.09 17.91
CA ILE A 32 13.94 -22.03 19.04
C ILE A 32 13.16 -23.32 18.73
N VAL A 33 11.99 -23.23 18.10
CA VAL A 33 11.20 -24.40 17.67
C VAL A 33 11.92 -25.17 16.55
N VAL A 34 12.58 -24.47 15.62
CA VAL A 34 13.40 -25.10 14.58
C VAL A 34 14.64 -25.77 15.19
N TRP A 35 15.36 -25.12 16.10
CA TRP A 35 16.55 -25.68 16.75
C TRP A 35 16.24 -26.89 17.64
N ALA A 36 15.18 -26.84 18.45
CA ALA A 36 14.74 -27.94 19.30
C ALA A 36 14.29 -29.18 18.50
N SER A 37 13.82 -28.98 17.27
CA SER A 37 13.38 -30.05 16.36
C SER A 37 14.52 -30.80 15.67
N PHE A 38 15.74 -30.24 15.65
CA PHE A 38 16.91 -30.88 15.04
C PHE A 38 17.79 -31.65 16.04
N PHE A 39 17.71 -31.37 17.35
CA PHE A 39 18.62 -31.96 18.35
C PHE A 39 17.99 -32.82 19.45
N SER A 40 16.66 -32.98 19.49
CA SER A 40 16.01 -33.84 20.48
C SER A 40 15.81 -35.25 19.93
N GLY A 41 16.79 -36.13 20.16
CA GLY A 41 16.61 -37.59 20.07
C GLY A 41 15.74 -38.12 21.22
N PRO A 42 15.21 -39.35 21.12
CA PRO A 42 14.26 -39.87 22.10
C PRO A 42 14.97 -40.24 23.41
N GLY A 43 14.66 -39.51 24.48
CA GLY A 43 14.91 -39.91 25.87
C GLY A 43 13.69 -40.62 26.47
N PRO A 44 13.86 -41.49 27.48
CA PRO A 44 12.82 -42.38 27.95
C PRO A 44 11.77 -41.69 28.83
N SER A 45 10.56 -42.22 28.76
CA SER A 45 9.37 -41.85 29.53
C SER A 45 9.46 -42.23 31.01
N ASP A 46 9.02 -41.34 31.88
CA ASP A 46 8.47 -41.70 33.20
C ASP A 46 7.11 -41.02 33.37
N GLY A 47 6.12 -41.82 33.76
CA GLY A 47 4.73 -41.41 33.93
C GLY A 47 4.41 -40.93 35.33
N ALA A 48 3.27 -40.27 35.46
CA ALA A 48 2.44 -40.28 36.66
C ALA A 48 1.00 -39.89 36.27
N ALA A 49 0.04 -40.69 36.72
CA ALA A 49 -1.37 -40.62 36.41
C ALA A 49 -2.15 -39.73 37.40
N GLU A 50 -3.19 -39.05 36.87
CA GLU A 50 -4.57 -38.87 37.37
C GLU A 50 -4.87 -38.27 38.78
N PRO A 51 -6.13 -37.88 39.15
CA PRO A 51 -7.42 -38.07 38.44
C PRO A 51 -8.43 -36.89 38.39
N ALA A 52 -9.42 -37.08 37.51
CA ALA A 52 -10.88 -36.84 37.58
C ALA A 52 -11.51 -35.58 38.22
N SER A 53 -12.48 -34.97 37.51
CA SER A 53 -13.92 -35.05 37.87
C SER A 53 -14.83 -34.33 36.86
N SER A 54 -16.00 -34.93 36.69
CA SER A 54 -17.17 -34.54 35.88
C SER A 54 -17.92 -33.34 36.44
N GLU A 55 -18.60 -32.55 35.59
CA GLU A 55 -19.95 -32.08 35.91
C GLU A 55 -20.74 -31.60 34.69
N THR A 56 -22.02 -31.93 34.75
CA THR A 56 -23.12 -31.78 33.78
C THR A 56 -23.78 -30.40 33.91
N ALA A 57 -24.21 -29.77 32.81
CA ALA A 57 -25.33 -28.81 32.84
C ALA A 57 -25.92 -28.54 31.43
N GLU A 58 -27.23 -28.77 31.30
CA GLU A 58 -28.19 -28.25 30.30
C GLU A 58 -29.34 -27.54 31.10
N PRO A 59 -30.34 -26.85 30.50
CA PRO A 59 -30.39 -25.89 29.37
C PRO A 59 -31.21 -24.59 29.80
N PRO A 60 -31.75 -23.72 28.89
CA PRO A 60 -33.07 -24.00 28.26
C PRO A 60 -33.36 -23.39 26.86
N ASP A 61 -34.33 -24.03 26.18
CA ASP A 61 -35.43 -23.59 25.28
C ASP A 61 -35.30 -22.44 24.25
N SER A 62 -35.67 -22.75 23.00
CA SER A 62 -36.93 -22.23 22.40
C SER A 62 -37.29 -22.89 21.04
N ASP A 63 -38.52 -23.42 21.03
CA ASP A 63 -39.55 -23.56 19.99
C ASP A 63 -39.24 -23.49 18.47
N GLY A 64 -39.87 -24.41 17.72
CA GLY A 64 -40.12 -24.19 16.29
C GLY A 64 -40.56 -25.38 15.43
N SER A 65 -41.69 -26.02 15.77
CA SER A 65 -42.67 -26.70 14.88
C SER A 65 -42.24 -27.39 13.56
N GLY A 66 -42.56 -28.69 13.42
CA GLY A 66 -42.53 -29.38 12.12
C GLY A 66 -43.10 -30.80 12.13
N ARG A 67 -44.43 -30.89 12.01
CA ARG A 67 -45.29 -32.09 11.86
C ARG A 67 -44.75 -33.22 10.94
N GLY A 68 -44.99 -34.46 11.37
CA GLY A 68 -45.74 -35.44 10.56
C GLY A 68 -45.06 -36.79 10.27
N GLY A 69 -45.71 -37.89 10.68
CA GLY A 69 -45.55 -39.21 10.04
C GLY A 69 -45.44 -40.40 11.01
N ALA A 70 -46.55 -41.11 11.20
CA ALA A 70 -46.70 -42.32 12.00
C ALA A 70 -46.50 -43.61 11.18
N ALA A 71 -46.10 -44.71 11.85
CA ALA A 71 -46.36 -46.16 11.60
C ALA A 71 -45.16 -46.97 12.14
N SER A 72 -45.21 -47.64 13.30
CA SER A 72 -45.92 -48.89 13.70
C SER A 72 -45.14 -50.18 13.42
N GLY A 73 -45.01 -51.01 14.47
CA GLY A 73 -44.60 -52.43 14.45
C GLY A 73 -43.11 -52.65 14.70
N GLU A 74 -42.64 -53.57 15.54
CA GLU A 74 -43.28 -54.59 16.37
C GLU A 74 -42.19 -55.15 17.31
N ASP A 75 -42.65 -55.69 18.43
CA ASP A 75 -41.90 -56.35 19.47
C ASP A 75 -41.02 -57.52 18.96
N ASP A 76 -39.83 -57.72 19.52
CA ASP A 76 -39.48 -59.07 19.96
C ASP A 76 -38.41 -59.08 21.08
N ALA A 77 -38.67 -59.94 22.06
CA ALA A 77 -37.89 -60.15 23.26
C ALA A 77 -37.01 -61.41 23.10
N GLY A 78 -35.77 -61.35 23.57
CA GLY A 78 -34.92 -62.54 23.68
C GLY A 78 -33.58 -62.20 24.33
N SER A 79 -33.51 -62.20 25.66
CA SER A 79 -33.02 -63.34 26.45
C SER A 79 -31.61 -63.82 26.08
N GLY A 80 -30.62 -63.26 26.79
CA GLY A 80 -29.58 -63.99 27.51
C GLY A 80 -28.61 -64.88 26.74
N LYS A 81 -27.31 -64.57 26.85
CA LYS A 81 -26.33 -65.53 27.40
C LYS A 81 -24.96 -64.88 27.66
N ASP A 82 -24.48 -65.15 28.86
CA ASP A 82 -23.11 -64.98 29.31
C ASP A 82 -22.10 -65.63 28.37
N ALA A 83 -21.01 -64.93 28.08
CA ALA A 83 -19.74 -65.55 27.75
C ALA A 83 -18.59 -64.67 28.27
N ARG A 84 -18.08 -65.07 29.44
CA ARG A 84 -16.75 -64.69 29.92
C ARG A 84 -15.68 -65.19 28.95
N GLY A 85 -14.76 -64.30 28.61
CA GLY A 85 -13.44 -64.54 28.02
C GLY A 85 -12.88 -63.15 27.68
N GLY A 86 -11.87 -62.61 28.34
CA GLY A 86 -10.62 -63.24 28.74
C GLY A 86 -9.51 -62.70 27.82
N ASP A 87 -9.19 -61.41 27.96
CA ASP A 87 -7.98 -60.65 27.57
C ASP A 87 -7.52 -60.58 26.08
N PRO A 88 -6.78 -59.53 25.63
CA PRO A 88 -6.10 -58.50 26.42
C PRO A 88 -6.41 -57.03 26.04
N VAL A 89 -6.32 -56.15 27.04
CA VAL A 89 -6.37 -54.68 26.98
C VAL A 89 -5.10 -54.07 26.35
N ALA A 90 -4.47 -54.74 25.36
CA ALA A 90 -3.17 -54.33 24.80
C ALA A 90 -3.24 -53.69 23.39
N SER A 91 -4.43 -53.51 22.81
CA SER A 91 -4.56 -53.06 21.40
C SER A 91 -4.87 -51.56 21.19
N ASP A 92 -5.32 -50.85 22.22
CA ASP A 92 -5.68 -49.42 22.10
C ASP A 92 -4.47 -48.49 21.98
N GLY A 93 -3.35 -48.81 22.65
CA GLY A 93 -2.12 -47.99 22.60
C GLY A 93 -1.46 -47.98 21.22
N ALA A 94 -1.48 -49.09 20.49
CA ALA A 94 -0.90 -49.19 19.15
C ALA A 94 -1.73 -48.39 18.12
N SER A 95 -3.06 -48.38 18.27
CA SER A 95 -3.98 -47.59 17.45
C SER A 95 -3.80 -46.09 17.70
N ALA A 96 -3.71 -45.68 18.97
CA ALA A 96 -3.47 -44.30 19.37
C ALA A 96 -2.11 -43.77 18.87
N GLN A 97 -1.04 -44.58 18.99
CA GLN A 97 0.29 -44.21 18.49
C GLN A 97 0.30 -44.05 16.96
N ALA A 98 -0.34 -44.97 16.23
CA ALA A 98 -0.45 -44.87 14.77
C ALA A 98 -1.25 -43.63 14.33
N ALA A 99 -2.29 -43.26 15.07
CA ALA A 99 -3.06 -42.04 14.84
C ALA A 99 -2.22 -40.77 15.10
N LEU A 100 -1.45 -40.74 16.20
CA LEU A 100 -0.53 -39.65 16.52
C LEU A 100 0.56 -39.49 15.45
N ASP A 101 1.21 -40.58 15.04
CA ASP A 101 2.25 -40.55 14.01
C ASP A 101 1.71 -40.02 12.67
N LYS A 102 0.48 -40.42 12.30
CA LYS A 102 -0.20 -39.92 11.10
C LYS A 102 -0.50 -38.43 11.22
N SER A 103 -0.92 -37.96 12.39
CA SER A 103 -1.15 -36.54 12.68
C SER A 103 0.15 -35.73 12.57
N VAL A 104 1.23 -36.18 13.21
CA VAL A 104 2.55 -35.53 13.16
C VAL A 104 3.09 -35.49 11.72
N LYS A 105 2.96 -36.57 10.94
CA LYS A 105 3.35 -36.59 9.52
C LYS A 105 2.57 -35.57 8.70
N ARG A 106 1.25 -35.46 8.91
CA ARG A 106 0.41 -34.46 8.23
C ARG A 106 0.79 -33.04 8.61
N PHE A 107 1.02 -32.77 9.89
CA PHE A 107 1.45 -31.47 10.39
C PHE A 107 2.80 -31.06 9.78
N ARG A 108 3.81 -31.93 9.81
CA ARG A 108 5.11 -31.67 9.17
C ARG A 108 5.00 -31.43 7.67
N ALA A 109 4.13 -32.18 6.98
CA ALA A 109 3.88 -31.96 5.56
C ALA A 109 3.21 -30.60 5.29
N ALA A 110 2.26 -30.19 6.13
CA ALA A 110 1.62 -28.88 6.05
C ALA A 110 2.62 -27.75 6.32
N GLN A 111 3.48 -27.88 7.34
CA GLN A 111 4.55 -26.93 7.62
C GLN A 111 5.53 -26.79 6.44
N ARG A 112 5.97 -27.90 5.84
CA ARG A 112 6.84 -27.85 4.66
C ARG A 112 6.18 -27.16 3.46
N ARG A 113 4.89 -27.40 3.23
CA ARG A 113 4.14 -26.72 2.17
C ARG A 113 4.01 -25.22 2.42
N LEU A 114 3.78 -24.82 3.67
CA LEU A 114 3.74 -23.41 4.05
C LEU A 114 5.11 -22.76 3.84
N ALA A 115 6.18 -23.39 4.33
CA ALA A 115 7.54 -22.89 4.15
C ALA A 115 7.90 -22.72 2.66
N ALA A 116 7.59 -23.71 1.83
CA ALA A 116 7.84 -23.63 0.39
C ALA A 116 7.07 -22.46 -0.28
N ARG A 117 5.79 -22.25 0.08
CA ARG A 117 5.00 -21.12 -0.43
C ARG A 117 5.54 -19.77 0.03
N VAL A 118 5.98 -19.68 1.28
CA VAL A 118 6.59 -18.44 1.81
C VAL A 118 7.89 -18.15 1.06
N SER A 119 8.75 -19.15 0.88
CA SER A 119 9.98 -18.99 0.09
C SER A 119 9.68 -18.56 -1.34
N GLU A 120 8.74 -19.20 -2.03
CA GLU A 120 8.33 -18.83 -3.40
C GLU A 120 7.81 -17.39 -3.47
N GLN A 121 7.01 -16.95 -2.49
CA GLN A 121 6.53 -15.57 -2.43
C GLN A 121 7.64 -14.55 -2.16
N LEU A 122 8.64 -14.91 -1.33
CA LEU A 122 9.79 -14.05 -1.07
C LEU A 122 10.66 -13.92 -2.33
N GLU A 123 10.93 -15.02 -3.02
CA GLU A 123 11.67 -15.04 -4.29
C GLU A 123 10.95 -14.28 -5.41
N ALA A 124 9.61 -14.38 -5.47
CA ALA A 124 8.84 -13.58 -6.41
C ALA A 124 8.97 -12.08 -6.09
N ARG A 125 8.86 -11.71 -4.81
CA ARG A 125 8.96 -10.32 -4.34
C ARG A 125 10.36 -9.73 -4.47
N SER A 126 11.40 -10.55 -4.48
CA SER A 126 12.77 -10.11 -4.73
C SER A 126 13.02 -9.79 -6.22
N GLN A 127 12.20 -10.30 -7.14
CA GLN A 127 12.36 -9.98 -8.55
C GLN A 127 12.15 -8.49 -8.84
N PRO A 128 12.99 -7.87 -9.70
CA PRO A 128 12.76 -6.51 -10.16
C PRO A 128 11.42 -6.35 -10.88
N VAL A 129 10.86 -5.15 -10.81
CA VAL A 129 9.66 -4.78 -11.57
C VAL A 129 9.92 -3.48 -12.30
N SER A 130 9.91 -3.53 -13.63
CA SER A 130 10.05 -2.35 -14.51
C SER A 130 8.69 -1.95 -15.07
N PHE A 131 8.43 -0.65 -15.10
CA PHE A 131 7.19 -0.07 -15.62
C PHE A 131 7.38 1.40 -15.99
N LYS A 132 6.49 1.95 -16.81
CA LYS A 132 6.52 3.37 -17.17
C LYS A 132 5.68 4.21 -16.21
N VAL A 133 6.31 5.21 -15.61
CA VAL A 133 5.66 6.19 -14.74
C VAL A 133 5.64 7.57 -15.40
N ALA A 134 4.55 8.32 -15.20
CA ALA A 134 4.40 9.67 -15.71
C ALA A 134 3.83 10.65 -14.67
N SER A 135 4.14 11.93 -14.83
CA SER A 135 3.40 13.05 -14.22
C SER A 135 2.76 13.87 -15.34
N PHE A 136 1.47 14.17 -15.19
CA PHE A 136 0.72 14.87 -16.24
C PHE A 136 -0.36 15.79 -15.66
N ASN A 137 -0.10 17.10 -15.69
CA ASN A 137 -1.14 18.11 -15.50
C ASN A 137 -1.99 18.16 -16.78
N VAL A 138 -3.28 17.86 -16.68
CA VAL A 138 -4.17 17.67 -17.84
C VAL A 138 -5.03 18.90 -18.16
N LEU A 139 -4.69 20.05 -17.57
CA LEU A 139 -5.38 21.34 -17.72
C LEU A 139 -6.88 21.24 -17.43
N GLY A 140 -7.30 21.75 -16.26
CA GLY A 140 -8.67 21.61 -15.79
C GLY A 140 -9.72 22.08 -16.80
N ASP A 141 -10.86 21.41 -16.88
CA ASP A 141 -11.97 21.80 -17.76
C ASP A 141 -12.39 23.26 -17.57
N SER A 142 -12.39 23.74 -16.32
CA SER A 142 -12.65 25.14 -15.98
C SER A 142 -11.70 26.15 -16.64
N HIS A 143 -10.50 25.74 -17.08
CA HIS A 143 -9.57 26.60 -17.79
C HIS A 143 -9.90 26.77 -19.28
N THR A 144 -10.73 25.88 -19.84
CA THR A 144 -11.06 25.84 -21.28
C THR A 144 -12.55 25.98 -21.58
N GLY A 145 -13.42 25.75 -20.60
CA GLY A 145 -14.87 25.92 -20.74
C GLY A 145 -15.31 27.39 -20.90
N PRO A 146 -16.63 27.69 -20.80
CA PRO A 146 -17.14 29.05 -20.96
C PRO A 146 -16.45 30.07 -20.04
N GLY A 147 -15.78 31.07 -20.62
CA GLY A 147 -14.97 32.06 -19.89
C GLY A 147 -13.49 31.67 -19.70
N GLY A 148 -13.09 30.50 -20.18
CA GLY A 148 -11.71 30.01 -20.23
C GLY A 148 -10.90 30.55 -21.42
N ARG A 149 -9.72 29.97 -21.64
CA ARG A 149 -8.76 30.40 -22.66
C ARG A 149 -9.30 30.20 -24.08
N PRO A 150 -9.42 31.26 -24.91
CA PRO A 150 -9.87 31.13 -26.29
C PRO A 150 -8.91 30.27 -27.14
N GLY A 151 -9.47 29.47 -28.05
CA GLY A 151 -8.70 28.69 -29.03
C GLY A 151 -8.12 27.37 -28.50
N VAL A 152 -8.37 27.04 -27.23
CA VAL A 152 -8.07 25.72 -26.64
C VAL A 152 -9.32 24.84 -26.75
N PRO A 153 -9.20 23.56 -27.18
CA PRO A 153 -10.36 22.67 -27.23
C PRO A 153 -11.00 22.45 -25.84
N ASP A 154 -12.29 22.15 -25.82
CA ASP A 154 -13.01 21.74 -24.61
C ASP A 154 -12.42 20.46 -24.00
N ALA A 155 -12.76 20.14 -22.74
CA ALA A 155 -12.19 18.99 -22.04
C ALA A 155 -12.38 17.64 -22.74
N SER A 156 -13.46 17.43 -23.51
CA SER A 156 -13.70 16.12 -24.12
C SER A 156 -12.65 15.75 -25.18
N PRO A 157 -12.41 16.55 -26.24
CA PRO A 157 -11.30 16.29 -27.16
C PRO A 157 -9.94 16.21 -26.46
N ARG A 158 -9.68 17.08 -25.48
CA ARG A 158 -8.41 17.08 -24.75
C ARG A 158 -8.21 15.81 -23.94
N MET A 159 -9.26 15.27 -23.34
CA MET A 159 -9.19 14.00 -22.61
C MET A 159 -8.92 12.83 -23.56
N ASP A 160 -9.48 12.83 -24.77
CA ASP A 160 -9.15 11.82 -25.78
C ASP A 160 -7.68 11.89 -26.17
N MET A 161 -7.15 13.11 -26.34
CA MET A 161 -5.73 13.34 -26.61
C MET A 161 -4.85 12.91 -25.44
N ALA A 162 -5.21 13.25 -24.19
CA ALA A 162 -4.47 12.87 -23.00
C ALA A 162 -4.40 11.33 -22.84
N ILE A 163 -5.52 10.63 -23.04
CA ILE A 163 -5.57 9.16 -23.03
C ILE A 163 -4.72 8.57 -24.16
N ALA A 164 -4.78 9.16 -25.37
CA ALA A 164 -3.94 8.73 -26.49
C ALA A 164 -2.44 8.92 -26.17
N THR A 165 -2.06 10.03 -25.53
CA THR A 165 -0.69 10.26 -25.07
C THR A 165 -0.23 9.15 -24.11
N LEU A 166 -1.03 8.78 -23.12
CA LEU A 166 -0.69 7.69 -22.18
C LEU A 166 -0.52 6.35 -22.90
N ARG A 167 -1.45 6.03 -23.81
CA ARG A 167 -1.43 4.77 -24.58
C ARG A 167 -0.24 4.69 -25.53
N ASN A 168 0.02 5.75 -26.28
CA ASN A 168 1.11 5.82 -27.25
C ASN A 168 2.49 5.73 -26.59
N ASN A 169 2.59 6.18 -25.34
CA ASN A 169 3.82 6.10 -24.58
C ASN A 169 3.93 4.84 -23.70
N GLY A 170 2.85 4.04 -23.60
CA GLY A 170 2.83 2.82 -22.80
C GLY A 170 2.87 3.08 -21.30
N VAL A 171 2.28 4.19 -20.83
CA VAL A 171 2.32 4.57 -19.40
C VAL A 171 1.58 3.53 -18.56
N ASP A 172 2.21 3.05 -17.49
CA ASP A 172 1.64 2.07 -16.57
C ASP A 172 1.07 2.74 -15.32
N VAL A 173 1.71 3.78 -14.80
CA VAL A 173 1.26 4.57 -13.65
C VAL A 173 1.40 6.06 -13.96
N VAL A 174 0.40 6.87 -13.65
CA VAL A 174 0.43 8.32 -13.86
C VAL A 174 -0.16 9.08 -12.68
N GLY A 175 0.54 10.13 -12.25
CA GLY A 175 -0.03 11.17 -11.40
C GLY A 175 -0.65 12.27 -12.26
N PHE A 176 -1.94 12.53 -12.06
CA PHE A 176 -2.67 13.60 -12.72
C PHE A 176 -2.83 14.83 -11.84
N GLN A 177 -2.66 16.01 -12.42
CA GLN A 177 -2.99 17.29 -11.78
C GLN A 177 -4.04 18.05 -12.60
N GLU A 178 -4.82 18.89 -11.94
CA GLU A 178 -5.97 19.61 -12.49
C GLU A 178 -7.08 18.74 -13.08
N PHE A 179 -7.15 17.47 -12.70
CA PHE A 179 -8.10 16.52 -13.24
C PHE A 179 -9.52 16.74 -12.68
N GLU A 180 -10.32 17.57 -13.35
CA GLU A 180 -11.64 17.95 -12.82
C GLU A 180 -12.68 16.82 -12.96
N SER A 181 -13.83 16.97 -12.29
CA SER A 181 -14.86 15.92 -12.23
C SER A 181 -15.39 15.51 -13.62
N THR A 182 -15.49 16.44 -14.56
CA THR A 182 -15.90 16.16 -15.95
C THR A 182 -14.86 15.30 -16.66
N GLN A 183 -13.59 15.67 -16.55
CA GLN A 183 -12.43 14.93 -17.05
C GLN A 183 -12.29 13.55 -16.42
N HIS A 184 -12.50 13.42 -15.10
CA HIS A 184 -12.57 12.15 -14.40
C HIS A 184 -13.60 11.20 -15.02
N ASN A 185 -14.83 11.67 -15.22
CA ASN A 185 -15.89 10.83 -15.77
C ASN A 185 -15.58 10.40 -17.21
N MET A 186 -15.00 11.29 -18.02
CA MET A 186 -14.54 10.97 -19.37
C MET A 186 -13.45 9.90 -19.33
N PHE A 187 -12.42 10.07 -18.50
CA PHE A 187 -11.32 9.12 -18.37
C PHE A 187 -11.81 7.74 -17.94
N VAL A 188 -12.60 7.64 -16.86
CA VAL A 188 -13.14 6.36 -16.38
C VAL A 188 -13.98 5.67 -17.46
N SER A 189 -14.73 6.43 -18.27
CA SER A 189 -15.53 5.85 -19.36
C SER A 189 -14.72 5.41 -20.58
N ARG A 190 -13.51 5.96 -20.80
CA ARG A 190 -12.74 5.79 -22.04
C ARG A 190 -11.42 5.03 -21.85
N ALA A 191 -10.93 4.95 -20.62
CA ALA A 191 -9.63 4.38 -20.25
C ALA A 191 -9.79 3.29 -19.17
N GLY A 192 -10.72 2.36 -19.39
CA GLY A 192 -11.09 1.30 -18.44
C GLY A 192 -9.97 0.31 -18.12
N GLU A 193 -8.84 0.36 -18.82
CA GLU A 193 -7.62 -0.36 -18.44
C GLU A 193 -6.95 0.20 -17.17
N TYR A 194 -7.22 1.46 -16.80
CA TYR A 194 -6.67 2.10 -15.62
C TYR A 194 -7.65 2.03 -14.44
N SER A 195 -7.13 1.60 -13.30
CA SER A 195 -7.71 1.89 -11.99
C SER A 195 -7.23 3.26 -11.52
N LEU A 196 -7.95 3.91 -10.59
CA LEU A 196 -7.68 5.29 -10.20
C LEU A 196 -8.08 5.58 -8.75
N TYR A 197 -7.30 6.41 -8.06
CA TYR A 197 -7.56 6.90 -6.71
C TYR A 197 -7.10 8.37 -6.57
N PRO A 198 -7.84 9.25 -5.85
CA PRO A 198 -9.05 8.99 -5.06
C PRO A 198 -10.35 9.01 -5.86
N GLY A 199 -10.31 9.35 -7.16
CA GLY A 199 -11.48 9.62 -7.96
C GLY A 199 -12.35 10.71 -7.33
N LEU A 200 -13.64 10.46 -7.25
CA LEU A 200 -14.61 11.38 -6.62
C LEU A 200 -14.81 11.15 -5.11
N SER A 201 -14.12 10.18 -4.50
CA SER A 201 -14.36 9.79 -3.10
C SER A 201 -14.06 10.90 -2.08
N LEU A 202 -13.18 11.85 -2.44
CA LEU A 202 -12.80 12.99 -1.61
C LEU A 202 -13.43 14.31 -2.08
N GLY A 203 -14.42 14.24 -2.97
CA GLY A 203 -15.13 15.39 -3.50
C GLY A 203 -14.39 16.13 -4.62
N THR A 204 -15.01 17.22 -5.08
CA THR A 204 -14.64 17.94 -6.31
C THR A 204 -13.33 18.72 -6.22
N LYS A 205 -12.81 18.97 -5.01
CA LYS A 205 -11.51 19.62 -4.82
C LYS A 205 -10.36 18.64 -5.03
N SER A 206 -10.41 17.50 -4.35
CA SER A 206 -9.32 16.50 -4.37
C SER A 206 -9.33 15.62 -5.61
N VAL A 207 -10.44 15.52 -6.36
CA VAL A 207 -10.44 14.85 -7.67
C VAL A 207 -9.41 15.47 -8.63
N ARG A 208 -9.03 16.73 -8.44
CA ARG A 208 -7.99 17.39 -9.25
C ARG A 208 -6.62 16.70 -9.15
N PHE A 209 -6.43 15.80 -8.18
CA PHE A 209 -5.18 15.06 -7.98
C PHE A 209 -5.51 13.58 -7.92
N ASN A 210 -5.08 12.85 -8.95
CA ASN A 210 -5.36 11.42 -9.04
C ASN A 210 -4.10 10.64 -9.37
N ILE A 211 -4.01 9.41 -8.92
CA ILE A 211 -3.06 8.43 -9.40
C ILE A 211 -3.86 7.40 -10.18
N ALA A 212 -3.51 7.18 -11.43
CA ALA A 212 -4.07 6.12 -12.27
C ALA A 212 -3.01 5.06 -12.56
N TRP A 213 -3.39 3.79 -12.58
CA TRP A 213 -2.47 2.69 -12.89
C TRP A 213 -3.15 1.59 -13.71
N ARG A 214 -2.40 0.93 -14.59
CA ARG A 214 -2.90 -0.23 -15.34
C ARG A 214 -3.24 -1.35 -14.39
N SER A 215 -4.51 -1.76 -14.39
CA SER A 215 -5.03 -2.80 -13.50
C SER A 215 -4.40 -4.18 -13.76
N SER A 216 -3.85 -4.38 -14.96
CA SER A 216 -3.09 -5.58 -15.31
C SER A 216 -1.71 -5.63 -14.66
N MET A 217 -1.14 -4.48 -14.29
CA MET A 217 0.23 -4.37 -13.76
C MET A 217 0.24 -4.23 -12.24
N PHE A 218 -0.72 -3.47 -11.69
CA PHE A 218 -0.78 -3.17 -10.28
C PHE A 218 -2.18 -3.34 -9.70
N ARG A 219 -2.23 -3.72 -8.43
CA ARG A 219 -3.44 -3.68 -7.60
C ARG A 219 -3.22 -2.78 -6.39
N LEU A 220 -4.27 -2.07 -5.97
CA LEU A 220 -4.25 -1.27 -4.75
C LEU A 220 -4.15 -2.18 -3.52
N VAL A 221 -3.25 -1.85 -2.60
CA VAL A 221 -3.10 -2.51 -1.29
C VAL A 221 -3.61 -1.59 -0.19
N GLU A 222 -3.18 -0.34 -0.22
CA GLU A 222 -3.48 0.65 0.80
C GLU A 222 -3.61 2.02 0.15
N ALA A 223 -4.48 2.87 0.71
CA ALA A 223 -4.64 4.24 0.26
C ALA A 223 -4.81 5.17 1.46
N HIS A 224 -4.10 6.28 1.42
CA HIS A 224 -4.30 7.39 2.33
C HIS A 224 -4.16 8.71 1.57
N THR A 225 -4.24 9.81 2.30
CA THR A 225 -4.04 11.15 1.76
C THR A 225 -3.05 11.92 2.62
N LEU A 226 -2.42 12.91 2.01
CA LEU A 226 -1.61 13.90 2.69
C LEU A 226 -2.24 15.28 2.52
N SER A 227 -2.47 15.95 3.64
CA SER A 227 -3.03 17.29 3.68
C SER A 227 -1.92 18.33 3.55
N ILE A 228 -1.89 19.07 2.44
CA ILE A 228 -0.85 20.10 2.18
C ILE A 228 -1.46 21.48 1.94
N PRO A 229 -0.74 22.58 2.22
CA PRO A 229 -1.18 23.91 1.80
C PRO A 229 -1.29 24.03 0.29
N TYR A 230 -2.41 24.59 -0.15
CA TYR A 230 -2.61 25.08 -1.50
C TYR A 230 -2.62 26.62 -1.53
N ALA A 231 -3.15 27.21 -2.59
CA ALA A 231 -3.19 28.67 -2.75
C ALA A 231 -3.92 29.33 -1.57
N GLY A 232 -3.31 30.39 -1.02
CA GLY A 232 -3.82 31.09 0.17
C GLY A 232 -3.71 30.31 1.49
N GLY A 233 -3.03 29.15 1.51
CA GLY A 233 -2.73 28.37 2.72
C GLY A 233 -3.81 27.36 3.12
N SER A 234 -4.95 27.35 2.43
CA SER A 234 -6.00 26.35 2.63
C SER A 234 -5.46 24.93 2.40
N ARG A 235 -5.88 23.97 3.22
CA ARG A 235 -5.40 22.58 3.12
C ARG A 235 -6.23 21.80 2.09
N ILE A 236 -5.56 20.93 1.34
CA ILE A 236 -6.20 20.00 0.42
C ILE A 236 -5.56 18.62 0.53
N GLU A 237 -6.39 17.58 0.44
CA GLU A 237 -5.96 16.19 0.50
C GLU A 237 -5.47 15.72 -0.87
N MET A 238 -4.26 15.17 -0.92
CA MET A 238 -3.65 14.61 -2.12
C MET A 238 -3.27 13.14 -1.92
N PRO A 239 -3.34 12.29 -2.95
CA PRO A 239 -3.25 10.84 -2.79
C PRO A 239 -1.83 10.35 -2.52
N VAL A 240 -1.74 9.39 -1.60
CA VAL A 240 -0.57 8.54 -1.39
C VAL A 240 -1.06 7.09 -1.23
N ILE A 241 -0.63 6.19 -2.12
CA ILE A 241 -1.18 4.83 -2.24
C ILE A 241 -0.08 3.77 -2.33
N LEU A 242 -0.33 2.60 -1.75
CA LEU A 242 0.53 1.43 -1.88
C LEU A 242 -0.03 0.55 -2.99
N LEU A 243 0.76 0.36 -4.03
CA LEU A 243 0.44 -0.57 -5.11
C LEU A 243 1.29 -1.84 -4.99
N GLU A 244 0.71 -2.98 -5.37
CA GLU A 244 1.39 -4.26 -5.49
C GLU A 244 1.40 -4.71 -6.95
N SER A 245 2.58 -5.05 -7.47
CA SER A 245 2.75 -5.68 -8.78
C SER A 245 1.99 -7.00 -8.83
N THR A 246 1.18 -7.17 -9.87
CA THR A 246 0.39 -8.40 -10.09
C THR A 246 1.27 -9.59 -10.49
N SER A 247 2.46 -9.35 -11.04
CA SER A 247 3.37 -10.39 -11.54
C SER A 247 4.33 -10.90 -10.48
N THR A 248 4.82 -10.04 -9.58
CA THR A 248 5.86 -10.38 -8.58
C THR A 248 5.38 -10.26 -7.14
N GLY A 249 4.28 -9.55 -6.88
CA GLY A 249 3.85 -9.21 -5.53
C GLY A 249 4.73 -8.15 -4.85
N ARG A 250 5.70 -7.55 -5.55
CA ARG A 250 6.51 -6.43 -5.06
C ARG A 250 5.65 -5.18 -4.90
N ARG A 251 5.93 -4.36 -3.89
CA ARG A 251 5.13 -3.18 -3.55
C ARG A 251 5.95 -1.91 -3.59
N ALA A 252 5.28 -0.80 -3.89
CA ALA A 252 5.83 0.54 -3.81
C ALA A 252 4.72 1.55 -3.46
N TRP A 253 5.10 2.57 -2.70
CA TRP A 253 4.26 3.74 -2.47
C TRP A 253 4.31 4.66 -3.69
N PHE A 254 3.16 5.21 -4.05
CA PHE A 254 2.99 6.19 -5.11
C PHE A 254 2.30 7.41 -4.53
N ALA A 255 2.91 8.58 -4.71
CA ALA A 255 2.36 9.86 -4.29
C ALA A 255 2.22 10.79 -5.49
N ASN A 256 1.20 11.64 -5.46
CA ASN A 256 0.97 12.64 -6.50
C ASN A 256 0.56 13.97 -5.89
N PHE A 257 1.29 15.04 -6.24
CA PHE A 257 1.09 16.36 -5.69
C PHE A 257 0.90 17.45 -6.76
N HIS A 258 0.27 18.55 -6.37
CA HIS A 258 0.19 19.77 -7.17
C HIS A 258 0.39 20.98 -6.26
N ASN A 259 1.59 21.54 -6.23
CA ASN A 259 1.89 22.68 -5.36
C ASN A 259 1.41 23.99 -5.96
N PRO A 260 1.04 24.99 -5.13
CA PRO A 260 0.34 26.17 -5.63
C PRO A 260 1.23 27.04 -6.55
N ALA A 261 0.70 27.36 -7.73
CA ALA A 261 1.31 28.26 -8.69
C ALA A 261 1.35 29.72 -8.23
N ASP A 262 2.28 30.49 -8.80
CA ASP A 262 2.23 31.95 -8.77
C ASP A 262 1.44 32.44 -9.99
N THR A 263 0.29 33.07 -9.76
CA THR A 263 -0.53 33.66 -10.85
C THR A 263 -1.07 35.01 -10.42
N ALA A 264 -1.50 35.83 -11.38
CA ALA A 264 -2.11 37.13 -11.09
C ALA A 264 -3.33 37.01 -10.15
N ASN A 265 -4.10 35.92 -10.26
CA ASN A 265 -5.31 35.70 -9.45
C ASN A 265 -5.02 35.02 -8.10
N LEU A 266 -3.95 34.23 -8.00
CA LEU A 266 -3.59 33.49 -6.78
C LEU A 266 -2.53 34.20 -5.93
N GLY A 267 -1.88 35.24 -6.46
CA GLY A 267 -0.78 35.94 -5.81
C GLY A 267 0.51 35.12 -5.75
N GLN A 268 1.39 35.50 -4.82
CA GLN A 268 2.66 34.81 -4.58
C GLN A 268 2.46 33.69 -3.55
N ASN A 269 2.71 32.45 -3.96
CA ASN A 269 2.49 31.24 -3.18
C ASN A 269 3.79 30.53 -2.78
N GLY A 270 4.97 31.14 -2.99
CA GLY A 270 6.27 30.54 -2.64
C GLY A 270 6.37 30.05 -1.19
N ARG A 271 5.78 30.77 -0.23
CA ARG A 271 5.69 30.30 1.17
C ARG A 271 4.92 28.98 1.30
N TRP A 272 3.80 28.86 0.59
CA TRP A 272 2.95 27.67 0.66
C TRP A 272 3.57 26.50 -0.08
N ARG A 273 4.29 26.73 -1.19
CA ARG A 273 5.10 25.70 -1.84
C ARG A 273 6.19 25.17 -0.92
N ALA A 274 6.94 26.05 -0.26
CA ALA A 274 7.98 25.64 0.69
C ALA A 274 7.43 24.83 1.88
N GLU A 275 6.24 25.20 2.39
CA GLU A 275 5.58 24.45 3.46
C GLU A 275 5.05 23.09 2.97
N ALA A 276 4.42 23.04 1.79
CA ALA A 276 3.95 21.81 1.16
C ALA A 276 5.11 20.83 0.91
N ALA A 277 6.19 21.28 0.26
CA ALA A 277 7.39 20.48 0.02
C ALA A 277 7.97 19.91 1.33
N GLY A 278 7.98 20.70 2.41
CA GLY A 278 8.44 20.24 3.72
C GLY A 278 7.58 19.10 4.29
N ILE A 279 6.25 19.21 4.18
CA ILE A 279 5.30 18.17 4.63
C ILE A 279 5.43 16.91 3.78
N GLU A 280 5.47 17.06 2.45
CA GLU A 280 5.61 15.98 1.47
C GLU A 280 6.88 15.18 1.72
N ILE A 281 8.03 15.84 1.71
CA ILE A 281 9.34 15.18 1.87
C ILE A 281 9.43 14.49 3.23
N ALA A 282 8.96 15.12 4.31
CA ALA A 282 8.99 14.52 5.63
C ALA A 282 8.12 13.26 5.70
N HIS A 283 6.89 13.32 5.19
CA HIS A 283 5.98 12.17 5.17
C HIS A 283 6.52 11.02 4.32
N LEU A 284 6.96 11.31 3.10
CA LEU A 284 7.47 10.28 2.17
C LEU A 284 8.80 9.68 2.65
N THR A 285 9.65 10.48 3.29
CA THR A 285 10.87 9.98 3.93
C THR A 285 10.51 9.03 5.08
N ALA A 286 9.52 9.37 5.90
CA ALA A 286 9.04 8.49 6.96
C ALA A 286 8.47 7.19 6.41
N LEU A 287 7.62 7.24 5.36
CA LEU A 287 7.12 6.03 4.69
C LEU A 287 8.25 5.13 4.20
N ARG A 288 9.32 5.73 3.66
CA ARG A 288 10.49 4.99 3.20
C ARG A 288 11.33 4.41 4.34
N GLN A 289 11.45 5.12 5.48
CA GLN A 289 12.29 4.70 6.60
C GLN A 289 11.59 3.70 7.53
N ASP A 290 10.29 3.86 7.73
CA ASP A 290 9.49 3.01 8.61
C ASP A 290 9.03 1.71 7.91
N GLY A 291 9.12 1.66 6.58
CA GLY A 291 8.67 0.53 5.77
C GLY A 291 9.72 0.02 4.79
N ASP A 292 9.48 -1.19 4.29
CA ASP A 292 10.38 -1.88 3.34
C ASP A 292 10.13 -1.49 1.88
N TYR A 293 9.18 -0.58 1.61
CA TYR A 293 8.72 -0.29 0.26
C TYR A 293 9.31 1.00 -0.29
N PRO A 294 9.86 0.98 -1.52
CA PRO A 294 10.27 2.20 -2.21
C PRO A 294 9.08 3.14 -2.43
N VAL A 295 9.38 4.42 -2.59
CA VAL A 295 8.43 5.50 -2.80
C VAL A 295 8.70 6.16 -4.15
N ILE A 296 7.66 6.32 -4.96
CA ILE A 296 7.68 7.06 -6.21
C ILE A 296 6.74 8.26 -6.07
N VAL A 297 7.22 9.42 -6.50
CA VAL A 297 6.51 10.69 -6.39
C VAL A 297 6.35 11.27 -7.77
N THR A 298 5.15 11.72 -8.08
CA THR A 298 4.81 12.46 -9.29
C THR A 298 4.20 13.80 -8.87
N GLY A 299 4.21 14.78 -9.75
CA GLY A 299 3.50 16.03 -9.45
C GLY A 299 3.91 17.20 -10.31
N ASP A 300 3.02 18.19 -10.36
CA ASP A 300 3.31 19.56 -10.78
C ASP A 300 3.65 20.36 -9.52
N PHE A 301 4.94 20.61 -9.30
CA PHE A 301 5.38 21.29 -8.09
C PHE A 301 5.38 22.82 -8.23
N ASN A 302 5.07 23.35 -9.42
CA ASN A 302 5.23 24.77 -9.76
C ASN A 302 6.62 25.33 -9.42
N GLU A 303 7.63 24.45 -9.34
CA GLU A 303 9.01 24.74 -8.96
C GLU A 303 9.98 23.91 -9.79
N ARG A 304 11.18 24.47 -10.02
CA ARG A 304 12.24 23.83 -10.82
C ARG A 304 13.41 23.42 -9.92
N ALA A 305 14.47 24.22 -9.89
CA ALA A 305 15.70 23.93 -9.13
C ALA A 305 15.43 23.72 -7.63
N GLU A 306 14.54 24.52 -7.04
CA GLU A 306 14.31 24.51 -5.59
C GLU A 306 13.71 23.19 -5.11
N ILE A 307 12.63 22.72 -5.76
CA ILE A 307 11.99 21.46 -5.36
C ILE A 307 12.90 20.26 -5.59
N PHE A 308 13.66 20.26 -6.70
CA PHE A 308 14.70 19.26 -6.95
C PHE A 308 15.66 19.21 -5.77
N CYS A 309 16.26 20.35 -5.39
CA CYS A 309 17.24 20.40 -4.31
C CYS A 309 16.65 19.98 -2.97
N ARG A 310 15.38 20.30 -2.70
CA ARG A 310 14.70 19.90 -1.46
C ARG A 310 14.53 18.38 -1.38
N PHE A 311 13.96 17.76 -2.40
CA PHE A 311 13.71 16.32 -2.42
C PHE A 311 15.00 15.49 -2.31
N THR A 312 16.04 15.94 -3.00
CA THR A 312 17.28 15.18 -3.15
C THR A 312 18.32 15.47 -2.07
N ALA A 313 18.10 16.47 -1.19
CA ALA A 313 19.07 16.92 -0.19
C ALA A 313 19.50 15.84 0.82
N SER A 314 18.59 14.94 1.22
CA SER A 314 18.87 13.90 2.21
C SER A 314 19.54 12.66 1.61
N GLY A 315 19.63 12.57 0.28
CA GLY A 315 20.04 11.35 -0.43
C GLY A 315 18.99 10.23 -0.42
N VAL A 316 17.81 10.45 0.16
CA VAL A 316 16.72 9.46 0.16
C VAL A 316 16.08 9.34 -1.22
N PHE A 317 15.93 10.47 -1.92
CA PHE A 317 15.31 10.54 -3.25
C PHE A 317 16.29 10.96 -4.33
N SER A 318 16.06 10.46 -5.55
CA SER A 318 16.64 10.92 -6.80
C SER A 318 15.54 11.34 -7.77
N ALA A 319 15.86 12.19 -8.75
CA ALA A 319 14.93 12.59 -9.79
C ALA A 319 15.14 11.76 -11.07
N ALA A 320 14.04 11.39 -11.73
CA ALA A 320 14.12 10.69 -13.02
C ALA A 320 14.83 11.52 -14.11
N ALA A 321 14.68 12.85 -14.04
CA ALA A 321 15.35 13.80 -14.92
C ALA A 321 16.88 13.89 -14.72
N GLY A 322 17.45 13.14 -13.77
CA GLY A 322 18.86 13.20 -13.40
C GLY A 322 19.18 14.41 -12.53
N GLY A 323 20.39 14.94 -12.67
CA GLY A 323 20.99 15.89 -11.73
C GLY A 323 21.74 15.18 -10.61
N SER A 324 22.29 15.94 -9.67
CA SER A 324 22.99 15.38 -8.52
C SER A 324 22.85 16.22 -7.26
N THR A 325 22.90 15.55 -6.12
CA THR A 325 23.05 16.18 -4.81
C THR A 325 24.34 15.71 -4.16
N GLY A 326 25.28 16.64 -4.06
CA GLY A 326 26.53 16.51 -3.31
C GLY A 326 26.72 17.75 -2.43
N PRO A 327 27.98 18.20 -2.20
CA PRO A 327 28.25 19.43 -1.45
C PRO A 327 27.57 20.68 -2.02
N ALA A 328 27.27 20.67 -3.32
CA ALA A 328 26.38 21.62 -3.97
C ALA A 328 25.27 20.84 -4.69
N CYS A 329 24.03 21.29 -4.53
CA CYS A 329 22.91 20.79 -5.32
C CYS A 329 23.08 21.22 -6.79
N ALA A 330 23.02 20.26 -7.72
CA ALA A 330 23.15 20.49 -9.15
C ALA A 330 21.92 19.91 -9.88
N PRO A 331 20.85 20.71 -10.04
CA PRO A 331 19.68 20.27 -10.80
C PRO A 331 20.01 20.05 -12.30
N PRO A 332 19.22 19.22 -13.00
CA PRO A 332 19.38 19.04 -14.44
C PRO A 332 19.07 20.34 -15.22
N SER A 333 19.53 20.44 -16.47
CA SER A 333 19.13 21.52 -17.38
C SER A 333 17.76 21.22 -18.01
N GLY A 334 17.07 22.26 -18.52
CA GLY A 334 15.77 22.06 -19.20
C GLY A 334 14.64 21.59 -18.29
N MET A 335 14.68 21.94 -17.01
CA MET A 335 13.67 21.52 -16.02
C MET A 335 12.26 22.00 -16.34
N GLN A 336 11.33 21.06 -16.22
CA GLN A 336 9.90 21.32 -16.10
C GLN A 336 9.54 21.69 -14.66
N VAL A 337 8.30 22.13 -14.45
CA VAL A 337 7.71 22.23 -13.11
C VAL A 337 7.11 20.89 -12.65
N ASP A 338 6.91 19.98 -13.61
CA ASP A 338 6.48 18.60 -13.41
C ASP A 338 7.68 17.69 -13.12
N TRP A 339 7.59 16.87 -12.07
CA TRP A 339 8.69 16.02 -11.61
C TRP A 339 8.26 14.58 -11.37
N ILE A 340 9.25 13.69 -11.51
CA ILE A 340 9.20 12.31 -11.03
C ILE A 340 10.39 12.09 -10.11
N PHE A 341 10.13 11.74 -8.85
CA PHE A 341 11.15 11.36 -7.87
C PHE A 341 10.98 9.89 -7.47
N GLY A 342 12.07 9.25 -7.08
CA GLY A 342 12.09 7.88 -6.58
C GLY A 342 13.02 7.78 -5.39
N SER A 343 12.61 7.06 -4.35
CA SER A 343 13.47 6.80 -3.20
C SER A 343 14.56 5.77 -3.54
N THR A 344 15.49 5.53 -2.60
CA THR A 344 16.33 4.31 -2.64
C THR A 344 15.47 3.06 -2.88
N GLY A 345 15.96 2.16 -3.76
CA GLY A 345 15.20 1.02 -4.28
C GLY A 345 14.42 1.29 -5.58
N VAL A 346 14.49 2.52 -6.11
CA VAL A 346 13.98 2.89 -7.45
C VAL A 346 15.16 3.34 -8.31
N THR A 347 15.27 2.78 -9.50
CA THR A 347 16.14 3.31 -10.55
C THR A 347 15.30 3.81 -11.72
N PHE A 348 15.79 4.85 -12.41
CA PHE A 348 15.14 5.41 -13.57
C PHE A 348 15.99 5.26 -14.83
N ALA A 349 15.31 5.01 -15.94
CA ALA A 349 15.86 5.03 -17.29
C ALA A 349 14.89 5.76 -18.23
N ASP A 350 15.39 6.12 -19.42
CA ASP A 350 14.58 6.64 -20.53
C ASP A 350 13.65 7.81 -20.15
N TYR A 351 14.17 8.74 -19.33
CA TYR A 351 13.44 9.97 -19.02
C TYR A 351 13.15 10.76 -20.29
N ALA A 352 11.89 11.16 -20.46
CA ALA A 352 11.44 11.95 -21.59
C ALA A 352 10.43 13.01 -21.15
N VAL A 353 10.51 14.15 -21.85
CA VAL A 353 9.48 15.18 -21.83
C VAL A 353 8.71 15.06 -23.15
N THR A 354 7.43 14.76 -23.05
CA THR A 354 6.57 14.45 -24.19
C THR A 354 5.60 15.60 -24.44
N ASP A 355 5.70 16.20 -25.63
CA ASP A 355 4.73 17.20 -26.10
C ASP A 355 3.33 16.57 -26.15
N THR A 356 2.37 17.28 -25.57
CA THR A 356 0.95 16.86 -25.49
C THR A 356 0.06 17.63 -26.46
N GLY A 357 0.63 18.54 -27.26
CA GLY A 357 -0.07 19.34 -28.25
C GLY A 357 -1.15 20.20 -27.60
N GLN A 358 -2.41 19.98 -27.99
CA GLN A 358 -3.55 20.72 -27.44
C GLN A 358 -4.23 20.02 -26.25
N ALA A 359 -3.71 18.88 -25.79
CA ALA A 359 -4.30 18.16 -24.66
C ALA A 359 -4.16 18.94 -23.34
N SER A 360 -3.02 19.60 -23.16
CA SER A 360 -2.66 20.38 -21.97
C SER A 360 -1.72 21.53 -22.35
N ASP A 361 -1.58 22.51 -21.46
CA ASP A 361 -0.47 23.49 -21.52
C ASP A 361 0.81 22.99 -20.82
N HIS A 362 0.79 21.76 -20.30
CA HIS A 362 1.96 21.05 -19.81
C HIS A 362 2.39 19.94 -20.77
N GLU A 363 3.70 19.74 -20.87
CA GLU A 363 4.27 18.51 -21.41
C GLU A 363 4.11 17.39 -20.37
N MET A 364 3.96 16.14 -20.82
CA MET A 364 3.96 14.99 -19.92
C MET A 364 5.42 14.57 -19.67
N VAL A 365 5.85 14.55 -18.41
CA VAL A 365 7.14 13.97 -18.05
C VAL A 365 6.96 12.49 -17.72
N GLN A 366 7.90 11.66 -18.17
CA GLN A 366 7.83 10.21 -17.97
C GLN A 366 9.22 9.58 -17.86
N ALA A 367 9.28 8.39 -17.26
CA ALA A 367 10.48 7.56 -17.23
C ALA A 367 10.10 6.08 -17.08
N GLU A 368 11.01 5.20 -17.47
CA GLU A 368 10.98 3.82 -17.01
C GLU A 368 11.51 3.76 -15.57
N ALA A 369 10.71 3.26 -14.65
CA ALA A 369 11.09 3.02 -13.27
C ALA A 369 11.29 1.52 -13.06
N THR A 370 12.39 1.14 -12.42
CA THR A 370 12.63 -0.23 -11.98
C THR A 370 12.72 -0.27 -10.46
N LEU A 371 11.85 -1.07 -9.83
CA LEU A 371 11.93 -1.38 -8.41
C LEU A 371 12.95 -2.50 -8.22
N THR A 372 13.98 -2.25 -7.43
CA THR A 372 15.01 -3.24 -7.08
C THR A 372 14.91 -3.62 -5.61
N GLU A 373 15.72 -4.59 -5.20
CA GLU A 373 16.03 -4.69 -3.78
C GLU A 373 16.80 -3.45 -3.33
N VAL A 374 16.59 -3.11 -2.07
CA VAL A 374 17.39 -2.10 -1.38
C VAL A 374 18.61 -2.87 -0.85
N GLU A 375 19.80 -2.55 -1.35
CA GLU A 375 21.06 -3.09 -0.81
C GLU A 375 21.30 -2.67 0.65
#